data_AF-A0ABF7RQJ7-F1
#
_entry.id   AF-A0ABF7RQJ7-F1
#
_cell.length_a   1.000
_cell.length_b   1.000
_cell.length_c   1.000
_cell.angle_alpha   90.00
_cell.angle_beta   90.00
_cell.angle_gamma   90.00
#
_symmetry.space_group_name_H-M   'P 1'
#
loop_
_entity.id
_entity.type
_entity.pdbx_description
1 polymer ?
#
loop_
_entity_poly.entity_id
_entity_poly.type
_entity_poly.pdbx_seq_one_letter_code
_entity_poly.pdbx_strand_id
1 'polypeptide(L)'
;MTDKENNTKEKDNEKQQEKDKEKARKEKELKVVMPEAEWATMPQKEFAQQPDYLIVFADFYIAQFNQRDLEIMNLYDTNSNMVDINHYLLNNIHFTRKELVKHVLQYHAQNFQNIIDEIAAKDGVEAEKMTSYKDWDNWYEDRRNKISASLS
;
A
#
# COMPACT_ATOMS: atom_id res chain seq x y z
N MET A 1 39.73 10.97 -83.07
CA MET A 1 38.99 11.97 -82.30
C MET A 1 37.86 11.26 -81.57
N THR A 2 38.08 10.77 -80.34
CA THR A 2 37.04 10.09 -79.55
C THR A 2 37.48 10.02 -78.08
N ASP A 3 37.43 11.14 -77.35
CA ASP A 3 37.75 11.17 -75.90
C ASP A 3 36.95 12.23 -75.12
N LYS A 4 35.72 12.58 -75.56
CA LYS A 4 34.92 13.62 -74.87
C LYS A 4 33.46 13.30 -74.57
N GLU A 5 32.93 12.15 -74.97
CA GLU A 5 31.50 11.83 -74.72
C GLU A 5 31.24 10.87 -73.55
N ASN A 6 32.25 10.17 -73.02
CA ASN A 6 32.02 9.21 -71.93
C ASN A 6 32.08 9.81 -70.51
N ASN A 7 32.68 11.00 -70.31
CA ASN A 7 32.92 11.55 -68.96
C ASN A 7 31.76 12.41 -68.42
N THR A 8 30.74 12.72 -69.23
CA THR A 8 29.61 13.58 -68.82
C THR A 8 28.43 12.74 -68.31
N LYS A 9 28.19 11.55 -68.89
CA LYS A 9 27.07 10.67 -68.49
C LYS A 9 27.29 9.99 -67.13
N GLU A 10 28.53 9.71 -66.75
CA GLU A 10 28.84 9.10 -65.45
C GLU A 10 28.68 10.10 -64.29
N LYS A 11 29.12 11.36 -64.47
CA LYS A 11 28.98 12.42 -63.45
C LYS A 11 27.54 12.84 -63.15
N ASP A 12 26.66 12.77 -64.15
CA ASP A 12 25.25 13.11 -63.96
C ASP A 12 24.48 11.97 -63.25
N ASN A 13 24.85 10.71 -63.50
CA ASN A 13 24.27 9.56 -62.80
C ASN A 13 24.67 9.49 -61.31
N GLU A 14 25.92 9.84 -60.96
CA GLU A 14 26.37 9.88 -59.56
C GLU A 14 25.66 10.99 -58.76
N LYS A 15 25.51 12.19 -59.33
CA LYS A 15 24.78 13.30 -58.69
C LYS A 15 23.29 13.02 -58.50
N GLN A 16 22.67 12.25 -59.41
CA GLN A 16 21.28 11.84 -59.29
C GLN A 16 21.12 10.78 -58.19
N GLN A 17 22.01 9.78 -58.12
CA GLN A 17 22.01 8.76 -57.06
C GLN A 17 22.28 9.33 -55.67
N GLU A 18 23.11 10.37 -55.55
CA GLU A 18 23.42 11.01 -54.27
C GLU A 18 22.22 11.82 -53.75
N LYS A 19 21.51 12.54 -54.64
CA LYS A 19 20.26 13.24 -54.33
C LYS A 19 19.13 12.30 -53.96
N ASP A 20 19.00 11.16 -54.63
CA ASP A 20 17.97 10.16 -54.33
C ASP A 20 18.26 9.44 -53.00
N LYS A 21 19.54 9.18 -52.68
CA LYS A 21 19.95 8.65 -51.36
C LYS A 21 19.76 9.66 -50.23
N GLU A 22 19.99 10.95 -50.47
CA GLU A 22 19.77 12.01 -49.48
C GLU A 22 18.26 12.25 -49.24
N LYS A 23 17.45 12.18 -50.29
CA LYS A 23 15.98 12.26 -50.19
C LYS A 23 15.40 11.04 -49.47
N ALA A 24 15.89 9.83 -49.76
CA ALA A 24 15.52 8.61 -49.04
C ALA A 24 16.02 8.57 -47.59
N ARG A 25 17.12 9.27 -47.26
CA ARG A 25 17.59 9.47 -45.87
C ARG A 25 16.72 10.47 -45.12
N LYS A 26 16.31 11.58 -45.75
CA LYS A 26 15.38 12.58 -45.17
C LYS A 26 13.97 12.01 -44.99
N GLU A 27 13.49 11.15 -45.88
CA GLU A 27 12.20 10.47 -45.75
C GLU A 27 12.21 9.34 -44.70
N LYS A 28 13.39 8.82 -44.35
CA LYS A 28 13.60 7.82 -43.28
C LYS A 28 14.00 8.42 -41.93
N GLU A 29 14.00 9.75 -41.79
CA GLU A 29 14.03 10.36 -40.45
C GLU A 29 12.76 9.91 -39.73
N LEU A 30 12.92 8.96 -38.80
CA LEU A 30 11.85 8.51 -37.92
C LEU A 30 11.19 9.76 -37.32
N LYS A 31 9.99 10.10 -37.78
CA LYS A 31 9.16 11.10 -37.13
C LYS A 31 8.74 10.51 -35.79
N VAL A 32 9.50 10.81 -34.74
CA VAL A 32 9.13 10.51 -33.36
C VAL A 32 7.98 11.44 -33.01
N VAL A 33 6.76 10.96 -33.21
CA VAL A 33 5.55 11.63 -32.71
C VAL A 33 5.44 11.26 -31.24
N MET A 34 5.74 12.21 -30.37
CA MET A 34 5.50 12.05 -28.94
C MET A 34 3.99 12.18 -28.70
N PRO A 35 3.30 11.14 -28.20
CA PRO A 35 1.86 11.24 -27.94
C PRO A 35 1.61 12.33 -26.89
N GLU A 36 0.46 12.99 -27.00
CA GLU A 36 0.00 13.93 -26.00
C GLU A 36 -0.12 13.19 -24.65
N ALA A 37 0.35 13.81 -23.56
CA ALA A 37 0.35 13.16 -22.26
C ALA A 37 -1.09 12.98 -21.76
N GLU A 38 -1.60 11.76 -21.84
CA GLU A 38 -2.88 11.40 -21.22
C GLU A 38 -2.67 11.14 -19.73
N TRP A 39 -3.17 12.07 -18.90
CA TRP A 39 -3.20 11.90 -17.45
C TRP A 39 -4.45 11.11 -17.06
N ALA A 40 -4.30 9.81 -16.80
CA ALA A 40 -5.35 9.04 -16.15
C ALA A 40 -5.27 9.27 -14.64
N THR A 41 -6.35 9.78 -14.04
CA THR A 41 -6.48 9.76 -12.58
C THR A 41 -6.78 8.32 -12.16
N MET A 42 -5.89 7.70 -11.38
CA MET A 42 -6.20 6.39 -10.82
C MET A 42 -7.46 6.52 -9.96
N PRO A 43 -8.44 5.61 -10.10
CA PRO A 43 -9.61 5.63 -9.24
C PRO A 43 -9.15 5.51 -7.79
N GLN A 44 -9.67 6.37 -6.93
CA GLN A 44 -9.36 6.31 -5.52
C GLN A 44 -9.87 4.98 -4.96
N LYS A 45 -8.98 4.19 -4.37
CA LYS A 45 -9.38 2.92 -3.75
C LYS A 45 -10.33 3.22 -2.60
N GLU A 46 -11.57 2.75 -2.72
CA GLU A 46 -12.56 2.88 -1.66
C GLU A 46 -12.16 2.00 -0.46
N PHE A 47 -12.20 2.58 0.74
CA PHE A 47 -12.00 1.81 1.97
C PHE A 47 -13.25 0.97 2.22
N ALA A 48 -13.07 -0.33 2.43
CA ALA A 48 -14.17 -1.19 2.82
C ALA A 48 -14.75 -0.71 4.17
N GLN A 49 -16.08 -0.66 4.28
CA GLN A 49 -16.71 -0.44 5.58
C GLN A 49 -16.42 -1.62 6.50
N GLN A 50 -16.01 -1.32 7.72
CA GLN A 50 -15.69 -2.29 8.77
C GLN A 50 -16.73 -2.16 9.89
N PRO A 51 -17.02 -3.24 10.63
CA PRO A 51 -17.97 -3.16 11.74
C PRO A 51 -17.44 -2.27 12.87
N ASP A 52 -18.34 -1.61 13.60
CA ASP A 52 -17.99 -0.62 14.62
C ASP A 52 -17.06 -1.18 15.70
N TYR A 53 -17.33 -2.40 16.20
CA TYR A 53 -16.49 -3.03 17.21
C TYR A 53 -15.04 -3.21 16.74
N LEU A 54 -14.82 -3.50 15.45
CA LEU A 54 -13.49 -3.71 14.87
C LEU A 54 -12.75 -2.38 14.68
N ILE A 55 -13.48 -1.34 14.26
CA ILE A 55 -12.95 0.03 14.18
C ILE A 55 -12.48 0.51 15.55
N VAL A 56 -13.33 0.31 16.56
CA VAL A 56 -13.08 0.74 17.93
C VAL A 56 -11.95 -0.09 18.56
N PHE A 57 -11.91 -1.39 18.33
CA PHE A 57 -10.82 -2.24 18.78
C PHE A 57 -9.48 -1.82 18.15
N ALA A 58 -9.45 -1.51 16.86
CA ALA A 58 -8.24 -1.02 16.21
C ALA A 58 -7.78 0.34 16.78
N ASP A 59 -8.71 1.26 17.05
CA ASP A 59 -8.39 2.55 17.69
C ASP A 59 -7.79 2.35 19.08
N PHE A 60 -8.40 1.47 19.87
CA PHE A 60 -7.91 1.04 21.18
C PHE A 60 -6.51 0.41 21.08
N TYR A 61 -6.32 -0.57 20.22
CA TYR A 61 -5.04 -1.25 20.02
C TYR A 61 -3.94 -0.26 19.65
N ILE A 62 -4.21 0.66 18.72
CA ILE A 62 -3.23 1.68 18.31
C ILE A 62 -2.92 2.63 19.48
N ALA A 63 -3.89 2.92 20.35
CA ALA A 63 -3.64 3.70 21.56
C ALA A 63 -2.64 3.00 22.48
N GLN A 64 -2.85 1.71 22.73
CA GLN A 64 -1.97 0.88 23.56
C GLN A 64 -0.58 0.69 22.93
N PHE A 65 -0.53 0.50 21.60
CA PHE A 65 0.72 0.46 20.83
C PHE A 65 1.57 1.71 21.06
N ASN A 66 0.96 2.90 20.98
CA ASN A 66 1.65 4.16 21.19
C ASN A 66 2.17 4.33 22.63
N GLN A 67 1.49 3.71 23.60
CA GLN A 67 1.90 3.71 25.01
C GLN A 67 2.91 2.59 25.32
N ARG A 68 3.27 1.75 24.34
CA ARG A 68 4.10 0.54 24.51
C ARG A 68 3.48 -0.46 25.50
N ASP A 69 2.16 -0.48 25.55
CA ASP A 69 1.38 -1.21 26.55
C ASP A 69 0.55 -2.31 25.90
N LEU A 70 1.21 -3.18 25.14
CA LEU A 70 0.57 -4.32 24.44
C LEU A 70 0.89 -5.67 25.10
N GLU A 71 1.37 -5.65 26.34
CA GLU A 71 1.80 -6.86 27.05
C GLU A 71 0.67 -7.88 27.22
N ILE A 72 -0.55 -7.42 27.53
CA ILE A 72 -1.71 -8.30 27.68
C ILE A 72 -2.18 -8.81 26.31
N MET A 73 -2.04 -8.00 25.25
CA MET A 73 -2.40 -8.42 23.89
C MET A 73 -1.60 -9.65 23.44
N ASN A 74 -0.33 -9.77 23.86
CA ASN A 74 0.50 -10.94 23.52
C ASN A 74 -0.10 -12.26 24.02
N LEU A 75 -0.96 -12.25 25.04
CA LEU A 75 -1.63 -13.46 25.55
C LEU A 75 -2.68 -14.01 24.57
N TYR A 76 -3.10 -13.18 23.61
CA TYR A 76 -4.15 -13.50 22.63
C TYR A 76 -3.59 -13.61 21.21
N ASP A 77 -2.30 -13.36 20.99
CA ASP A 77 -1.70 -13.55 19.67
C ASP A 77 -1.27 -15.00 19.45
N THR A 78 -2.05 -15.73 18.65
CA THR A 78 -1.80 -17.14 18.33
C THR A 78 -1.10 -17.37 17.00
N ASN A 79 -1.05 -16.36 16.12
CA ASN A 79 -0.53 -16.51 14.75
C ASN A 79 0.28 -15.30 14.27
N SER A 80 1.04 -14.67 15.17
CA SER A 80 1.85 -13.48 14.84
C SER A 80 1.03 -12.32 14.23
N ASN A 81 -0.27 -12.25 14.52
CA ASN A 81 -1.16 -11.21 14.03
C ASN A 81 -0.66 -9.83 14.48
N MET A 82 -0.14 -9.75 15.71
CA MET A 82 0.41 -8.51 16.25
C MET A 82 1.68 -8.10 15.54
N VAL A 83 2.50 -9.05 15.06
CA VAL A 83 3.73 -8.72 14.33
C VAL A 83 3.39 -7.97 13.04
N ASP A 84 2.44 -8.48 12.27
CA ASP A 84 2.00 -7.86 11.03
C ASP A 84 1.40 -6.47 11.28
N ILE A 85 0.50 -6.37 12.27
CA ILE A 85 -0.14 -5.09 12.65
C ILE A 85 0.93 -4.09 13.10
N ASN A 86 1.80 -4.47 14.03
CA ASN A 86 2.83 -3.58 14.58
C ASN A 86 3.83 -3.16 13.52
N HIS A 87 4.21 -4.06 12.62
CA HIS A 87 5.08 -3.72 11.49
C HIS A 87 4.43 -2.66 10.59
N TYR A 88 3.14 -2.81 10.29
CA TYR A 88 2.40 -1.79 9.56
C TYR A 88 2.38 -0.44 10.30
N LEU A 89 2.05 -0.43 11.60
CA LEU A 89 2.01 0.80 12.39
C LEU A 89 3.38 1.50 12.44
N LEU A 90 4.47 0.74 12.59
CA LEU A 90 5.84 1.27 12.60
C LEU A 90 6.24 1.91 11.26
N ASN A 91 5.87 1.29 10.15
CA ASN A 91 6.19 1.84 8.82
C ASN A 91 5.36 3.09 8.49
N ASN A 92 4.25 3.31 9.21
CA ASN A 92 3.28 4.36 8.93
C ASN A 92 3.09 5.34 10.10
N ILE A 93 4.06 5.45 11.03
CA ILE A 93 3.99 6.29 12.24
C ILE A 93 3.69 7.78 12.00
N HIS A 94 3.86 8.27 10.77
CA HIS A 94 3.61 9.65 10.40
C HIS A 94 2.13 9.95 10.19
N PHE A 95 1.28 8.94 10.03
CA PHE A 95 -0.17 9.12 9.94
C PHE A 95 -0.79 9.42 11.31
N THR A 96 -1.87 10.18 11.30
CA THR A 96 -2.70 10.36 12.48
C THR A 96 -3.35 9.03 12.89
N ARG A 97 -3.71 8.88 14.17
CA ARG A 97 -4.40 7.66 14.65
C ARG A 97 -5.65 7.33 13.82
N LYS A 98 -6.44 8.36 13.46
CA LYS A 98 -7.65 8.18 12.65
C LYS A 98 -7.35 7.64 11.25
N GLU A 99 -6.25 8.07 10.64
CA GLU A 99 -5.78 7.55 9.35
C GLU A 99 -5.23 6.13 9.50
N LEU A 100 -4.46 5.86 10.55
CA LEU A 100 -3.95 4.53 10.85
C LEU A 100 -5.07 3.52 11.03
N VAL A 101 -6.13 3.83 11.78
CA VAL A 101 -7.30 2.94 11.93
C VAL A 101 -7.89 2.57 10.58
N LYS A 102 -8.14 3.55 9.71
CA LYS A 102 -8.69 3.31 8.38
C LYS A 102 -7.76 2.44 7.53
N HIS A 103 -6.48 2.76 7.51
CA HIS A 103 -5.55 2.07 6.62
C HIS A 103 -5.17 0.68 7.12
N VAL A 104 -4.97 0.50 8.42
CA VAL A 104 -4.60 -0.80 8.99
C VAL A 104 -5.74 -1.80 8.80
N LEU A 105 -6.99 -1.38 8.95
CA LEU A 105 -8.14 -2.26 8.72
C LEU A 105 -8.32 -2.63 7.25
N GLN A 106 -7.83 -1.82 6.32
CA GLN A 106 -7.88 -2.15 4.90
C GLN A 106 -7.05 -3.39 4.55
N TYR A 107 -5.98 -3.67 5.30
CA TYR A 107 -5.03 -4.75 5.01
C TYR A 107 -4.99 -5.84 6.09
N HIS A 108 -5.33 -5.49 7.33
CA HIS A 108 -5.16 -6.32 8.51
C HIS A 108 -6.44 -6.49 9.34
N ALA A 109 -7.63 -6.21 8.79
CA ALA A 109 -8.90 -6.45 9.49
C ALA A 109 -9.01 -7.88 10.03
N GLN A 110 -8.61 -8.89 9.25
CA GLN A 110 -8.63 -10.29 9.71
C GLN A 110 -7.66 -10.54 10.86
N ASN A 111 -6.50 -9.88 10.88
CA ASN A 111 -5.53 -10.02 11.98
C ASN A 111 -6.12 -9.44 13.28
N PHE A 112 -6.81 -8.30 13.22
CA PHE A 112 -7.56 -7.79 14.36
C PHE A 112 -8.69 -8.73 14.77
N GLN A 113 -9.44 -9.27 13.81
CA GLN A 113 -10.51 -10.22 14.09
C GLN A 113 -9.99 -11.47 14.81
N ASN A 114 -8.87 -12.04 14.37
CA ASN A 114 -8.28 -13.21 15.00
C ASN A 114 -7.91 -12.94 16.48
N ILE A 115 -7.38 -11.75 16.78
CA ILE A 115 -7.08 -11.36 18.16
C ILE A 115 -8.38 -11.23 18.97
N ILE A 116 -9.41 -10.60 18.40
CA ILE A 116 -10.73 -10.46 19.03
C ILE A 116 -11.36 -11.84 19.32
N ASP A 117 -11.28 -12.76 18.38
CA ASP A 117 -11.84 -14.12 18.52
C ASP A 117 -11.13 -14.88 19.65
N GLU A 118 -9.81 -14.74 19.76
CA GLU A 118 -9.02 -15.30 20.86
C GLU A 118 -9.40 -14.69 22.22
N ILE A 119 -9.65 -13.37 22.26
CA ILE A 119 -10.14 -12.70 23.47
C ILE A 119 -11.52 -13.23 23.86
N ALA A 120 -12.45 -13.31 22.91
CA ALA A 120 -13.80 -13.83 23.13
C ALA A 120 -13.77 -15.30 23.61
N ALA A 121 -12.92 -16.13 23.01
CA ALA A 121 -12.79 -17.55 23.38
C ALA A 121 -12.20 -17.75 24.79
N LYS A 122 -11.18 -16.97 25.17
CA LYS A 122 -10.48 -17.13 26.46
C LYS A 122 -11.20 -16.46 27.62
N ASP A 123 -11.76 -15.28 27.39
CA ASP A 123 -12.34 -14.47 28.46
C ASP A 123 -13.87 -14.50 28.48
N GLY A 124 -14.51 -15.12 27.48
CA GLY A 124 -15.97 -15.24 27.39
C GLY A 124 -16.66 -13.89 27.17
N VAL A 125 -15.99 -12.94 26.51
CA VAL A 125 -16.54 -11.62 26.22
C VAL A 125 -17.30 -11.60 24.90
N GLU A 126 -18.38 -10.82 24.85
CA GLU A 126 -19.14 -10.57 23.63
C GLU A 126 -18.54 -9.38 22.87
N ALA A 127 -17.45 -9.62 22.15
CA ALA A 127 -16.67 -8.56 21.49
C ALA A 127 -17.48 -7.68 20.51
N GLU A 128 -18.49 -8.24 19.84
CA GLU A 128 -19.38 -7.48 18.93
C GLU A 128 -20.18 -6.39 19.66
N LYS A 129 -20.37 -6.51 20.98
CA LYS A 129 -21.03 -5.51 21.83
C LYS A 129 -20.06 -4.45 22.37
N MET A 130 -18.75 -4.65 22.23
CA MET A 130 -17.70 -3.72 22.70
C MET A 130 -17.46 -2.64 21.63
N THR A 131 -18.45 -1.76 21.48
CA THR A 131 -18.49 -0.71 20.44
C THR A 131 -18.02 0.65 20.94
N SER A 132 -17.45 0.74 22.15
CA SER A 132 -16.79 1.96 22.63
C SER A 132 -15.35 1.69 23.06
N TYR A 133 -14.49 2.70 22.94
CA TYR A 133 -13.10 2.63 23.41
C TYR A 133 -13.04 2.20 24.88
N LYS A 134 -13.96 2.73 25.69
CA LYS A 134 -14.02 2.49 27.13
C LYS A 134 -14.31 1.02 27.46
N ASP A 135 -15.08 0.31 26.63
CA ASP A 135 -15.34 -1.11 26.86
C ASP A 135 -14.05 -1.92 26.79
N TRP A 136 -13.23 -1.67 25.76
CA TRP A 136 -11.93 -2.32 25.59
C TRP A 136 -10.92 -1.89 26.65
N ASP A 137 -10.90 -0.60 27.00
CA ASP A 137 -10.03 -0.06 28.05
C ASP A 137 -10.34 -0.69 29.41
N ASN A 138 -11.61 -0.79 29.79
CA ASN A 138 -12.04 -1.45 31.03
C ASN A 138 -11.67 -2.94 31.02
N TRP A 139 -11.91 -3.65 29.92
CA TRP A 139 -11.54 -5.06 29.80
C TRP A 139 -10.02 -5.25 29.96
N TYR A 140 -9.22 -4.37 29.36
CA TYR A 140 -7.76 -4.44 29.41
C TYR A 140 -7.23 -4.25 30.83
N GLU A 141 -7.74 -3.24 31.54
CA GLU A 141 -7.38 -2.96 32.92
C GLU A 141 -7.86 -4.06 33.88
N ASP A 142 -9.07 -4.58 33.68
CA ASP A 142 -9.56 -5.74 34.43
C ASP A 142 -8.66 -6.97 34.23
N ARG A 143 -8.17 -7.18 33.00
CA ARG A 143 -7.25 -8.26 32.69
C ARG A 143 -5.88 -8.05 33.36
N ARG A 144 -5.36 -6.82 33.33
CA ARG A 144 -4.11 -6.46 34.03
C ARG A 144 -4.19 -6.77 35.52
N ASN A 145 -5.27 -6.31 36.16
CA ASN A 145 -5.48 -6.48 37.60
C ASN A 145 -5.55 -7.97 37.99
N LYS A 146 -6.19 -8.81 37.17
CA LYS A 146 -6.24 -10.26 37.39
C LYS A 146 -4.84 -10.90 37.30
N ILE A 147 -4.02 -10.47 36.35
CA ILE A 147 -2.64 -10.97 36.20
C ILE A 147 -1.79 -10.54 37.39
N SER A 148 -1.83 -9.25 37.77
CA SER A 148 -1.08 -8.74 38.92
C SER A 148 -1.46 -9.45 40.22
N ALA A 149 -2.76 -9.68 40.45
CA ALA A 149 -3.23 -10.42 41.62
C ALA A 149 -2.78 -11.88 41.64
N SER A 150 -2.58 -12.52 40.48
CA SER A 150 -2.10 -13.91 40.40
C SER A 150 -0.61 -14.07 40.70
N LEU A 151 0.16 -12.99 40.65
CA LEU A 151 1.60 -12.96 40.91
C LEU A 151 1.96 -12.50 42.33
N SER A 152 0.95 -12.13 43.13
CA SER A 152 1.07 -11.65 44.53
C SER A 152 0.90 -12.79 45.52
#